data_AF-A0A9R1PH06-F1
#
_entry.id   AF-A0A9R1PH06-F1
#
_cell.length_a   1.000
_cell.length_b   1.000
_cell.length_c   1.000
_cell.angle_alpha   90.00
_cell.angle_beta   90.00
_cell.angle_gamma   90.00
#
_symmetry.space_group_name_H-M   'P 1'
#
loop_
_entity.id
_entity.type
_entity.pdbx_description
1 polymer ?
#
loop_
_entity_poly.entity_id
_entity_poly.type
_entity_poly.pdbx_seq_one_letter_code
_entity_poly.pdbx_strand_id
1 'polypeptide(L)'
;MQRSGSGWFETLLNSHPNISSNGEIFNRVDRRQNISSIVQTLDKLYDLDWLTSAAKNECTAAFGFKWMLNQMSVLCHVTLMIPNFSKSQGFMDHHDDILSYLNKKGVSVIFLFRRNTLRRLISVLANNYDRDAKQLNGTHKSHVHSEEEAEILAKFKPELDVSTLVSNIRDVEKYMGDCLDSFNTTRRMILYYEDIIRNRNALFQVQEFLGVPVRKLVSRQVKIHTRPLPDLVRNWEDVNSRLNGTEYARFLDGADYVK
;
A
#
# COMPACT_ATOMS: atom_id res chain seq x y z
N MET A 1 0.17 -8.73 -1.80
CA MET A 1 0.49 -7.37 -2.31
C MET A 1 -0.44 -6.37 -1.65
N GLN A 2 0.08 -5.26 -1.12
CA GLN A 2 -0.72 -4.21 -0.48
C GLN A 2 -1.29 -3.28 -1.57
N ARG A 3 -2.62 -3.12 -1.63
CA ARG A 3 -3.32 -2.24 -2.60
C ARG A 3 -3.89 -1.01 -1.90
N SER A 4 -3.04 -0.26 -1.22
CA SER A 4 -3.40 1.00 -0.54
C SER A 4 -3.36 2.23 -1.45
N GLY A 5 -2.94 2.08 -2.71
CA GLY A 5 -2.66 3.23 -3.59
C GLY A 5 -1.26 3.83 -3.41
N SER A 6 -0.39 3.14 -2.66
CA SER A 6 0.97 3.60 -2.35
C SER A 6 1.86 3.85 -3.56
N GLY A 7 1.73 3.07 -4.64
CA GLY A 7 2.45 3.36 -5.89
C GLY A 7 2.02 4.66 -6.57
N TRP A 8 0.72 4.99 -6.53
CA TRP A 8 0.23 6.27 -7.05
C TRP A 8 0.69 7.43 -6.15
N PHE A 9 0.55 7.28 -4.83
CA PHE A 9 1.03 8.25 -3.86
C PHE A 9 2.54 8.52 -3.99
N GLU A 10 3.34 7.48 -4.18
CA GLU A 10 4.77 7.58 -4.43
C GLU A 10 5.07 8.41 -5.70
N THR A 11 4.36 8.18 -6.80
CA THR A 11 4.55 9.00 -8.02
C THR A 11 4.19 10.47 -7.81
N LEU A 12 3.18 10.77 -6.97
CA LEU A 12 2.86 12.15 -6.58
C LEU A 12 4.02 12.77 -5.82
N LEU A 13 4.54 12.10 -4.79
CA LEU A 13 5.68 12.61 -4.01
C LEU A 13 6.91 12.82 -4.89
N ASN A 14 7.22 11.86 -5.78
CA ASN A 14 8.38 11.94 -6.66
C ASN A 14 8.28 13.04 -7.74
N SER A 15 7.07 13.56 -8.00
CA SER A 15 6.89 14.75 -8.85
C SER A 15 7.38 16.05 -8.19
N HIS A 16 7.58 16.05 -6.86
CA HIS A 16 8.19 17.16 -6.16
C HIS A 16 9.72 17.15 -6.35
N PRO A 17 10.36 18.28 -6.68
CA PRO A 17 11.80 18.30 -6.92
C PRO A 17 12.62 18.00 -5.66
N ASN A 18 12.14 18.39 -4.47
CA ASN A 18 12.86 18.19 -3.21
C ASN A 18 12.45 16.91 -2.45
N ILE A 19 11.59 16.05 -2.99
CA ILE A 19 11.24 14.75 -2.38
C ILE A 19 11.73 13.62 -3.27
N SER A 20 12.40 12.61 -2.72
CA SER A 20 12.76 11.39 -3.45
C SER A 20 12.38 10.13 -2.65
N SER A 21 11.58 9.26 -3.28
CA SER A 21 11.18 7.96 -2.75
C SER A 21 11.72 6.84 -3.64
N ASN A 22 12.36 5.86 -3.01
CA ASN A 22 13.14 4.80 -3.66
C ASN A 22 12.39 3.47 -3.83
N GLY A 23 11.05 3.47 -3.81
CA GLY A 23 10.27 2.25 -3.98
C GLY A 23 10.42 1.26 -2.84
N GLU A 24 10.14 -0.01 -3.17
CA GLU A 24 10.11 -1.12 -2.20
C GLU A 24 11.50 -1.70 -1.98
N ILE A 25 12.39 -0.95 -1.33
CA ILE A 25 13.77 -1.39 -1.10
C ILE A 25 13.84 -2.71 -0.32
N PHE A 26 12.88 -2.96 0.58
CA PHE A 26 12.77 -4.19 1.37
C PHE A 26 12.03 -5.33 0.65
N ASN A 27 11.66 -5.21 -0.63
CA ASN A 27 11.08 -6.35 -1.37
C ASN A 27 12.10 -7.48 -1.56
N ARG A 28 13.40 -7.19 -1.52
CA ARG A 28 14.44 -8.22 -1.56
C ARG A 28 14.67 -8.84 -0.17
N VAL A 29 14.70 -10.17 -0.12
CA VAL A 29 14.76 -10.94 1.13
C VAL A 29 16.07 -10.68 1.88
N ASP A 30 17.20 -10.60 1.18
CA ASP A 30 18.53 -10.30 1.73
C ASP A 30 18.57 -9.04 2.61
N ARG A 31 17.71 -8.06 2.34
CA ARG A 31 17.63 -6.80 3.10
C ARG A 31 16.78 -6.88 4.37
N ARG A 32 16.01 -7.97 4.55
CA ARG A 32 15.08 -8.16 5.68
C ARG A 32 15.20 -9.53 6.36
N GLN A 33 16.32 -10.23 6.17
CA GLN A 33 16.56 -11.54 6.77
C GLN A 33 16.69 -11.50 8.30
N ASN A 34 17.19 -10.39 8.84
CA ASN A 34 17.37 -10.12 10.26
C ASN A 34 17.48 -8.62 10.52
N ILE A 35 17.45 -8.22 11.80
CA ILE A 35 17.54 -6.81 12.20
C ILE A 35 18.84 -6.13 11.74
N SER A 36 19.97 -6.84 11.72
CA SER A 36 21.24 -6.28 11.25
C SER A 36 21.18 -5.91 9.77
N SER A 37 20.63 -6.78 8.91
CA SER A 37 20.40 -6.50 7.49
C SER A 37 19.45 -5.32 7.26
N ILE A 38 18.43 -5.20 8.12
CA ILE A 38 17.47 -4.08 8.07
C ILE A 38 18.18 -2.78 8.39
N VAL A 39 18.88 -2.70 9.53
CA VAL A 39 19.59 -1.50 9.98
C VAL A 39 20.66 -1.10 8.95
N GLN A 40 21.44 -2.04 8.43
CA GLN A 40 22.43 -1.77 7.37
C GLN A 40 21.79 -1.20 6.10
N THR A 41 20.60 -1.67 5.73
CA THR A 41 19.86 -1.14 4.58
C THR A 41 19.35 0.27 4.86
N LEU A 42 18.86 0.53 6.08
CA LEU A 42 18.40 1.85 6.50
C LEU A 42 19.56 2.85 6.58
N ASP A 43 20.71 2.45 7.11
CA ASP A 43 21.91 3.31 7.18
C ASP A 43 22.40 3.68 5.79
N LYS A 44 22.50 2.73 4.85
CA LYS A 44 22.83 3.04 3.44
C LYS A 44 21.87 4.04 2.80
N LEU A 45 20.59 3.99 3.17
CA LEU A 45 19.60 4.93 2.67
C LEU A 45 19.76 6.30 3.34
N TYR A 46 19.97 6.32 4.66
CA TYR A 46 20.11 7.53 5.45
C TYR A 46 21.38 8.31 5.09
N ASP A 47 22.48 7.60 4.85
CA ASP A 47 23.78 8.17 4.47
C ASP A 47 23.83 8.58 2.99
N LEU A 48 22.72 8.43 2.25
CA LEU A 48 22.57 8.75 0.82
C LEU A 48 23.52 7.97 -0.11
N ASP A 49 24.13 6.88 0.39
CA ASP A 49 24.94 5.93 -0.38
C ASP A 49 24.08 5.08 -1.36
N TRP A 50 22.76 5.23 -1.29
CA TRP A 50 21.83 4.59 -2.20
C TRP A 50 21.83 5.27 -3.56
N LEU A 51 22.56 4.70 -4.52
CA LEU A 51 22.53 5.11 -5.92
C LEU A 51 21.10 5.05 -6.47
N THR A 52 20.46 6.21 -6.60
CA THR A 52 19.13 6.31 -7.21
C THR A 52 19.25 6.55 -8.70
N SER A 53 18.31 6.00 -9.47
CA SER A 53 18.17 6.25 -10.91
C SER A 53 17.59 7.64 -11.22
N ALA A 54 17.25 8.44 -10.20
CA ALA A 54 16.69 9.77 -10.36
C ALA A 54 17.79 10.82 -10.14
N ALA A 55 18.55 11.14 -11.19
CA ALA A 55 19.33 12.37 -11.21
C ALA A 55 18.35 13.55 -11.08
N LYS A 56 18.31 14.19 -9.92
CA LYS A 56 17.52 15.40 -9.68
C LYS A 56 18.42 16.61 -9.79
N ASN A 57 17.97 17.61 -10.55
CA ASN A 57 18.71 18.87 -10.77
C ASN A 57 18.63 19.84 -9.57
N GLU A 58 18.01 19.42 -8.46
CA GLU A 58 17.79 20.24 -7.26
C GLU A 58 18.16 19.44 -6.00
N CYS A 59 18.46 20.16 -4.91
CA CYS A 59 18.71 19.56 -3.60
C CYS A 59 17.48 18.78 -3.11
N THR A 60 17.69 17.55 -2.67
CA THR A 60 16.65 16.73 -2.05
C THR A 60 16.56 17.08 -0.56
N ALA A 61 15.39 17.49 -0.10
CA ALA A 61 15.12 17.84 1.30
C ALA A 61 14.46 16.70 2.08
N ALA A 62 13.68 15.85 1.40
CA ALA A 62 13.08 14.65 1.97
C ALA A 62 13.46 13.43 1.11
N PHE A 63 14.07 12.43 1.74
CA PHE A 63 14.49 11.19 1.11
C PHE A 63 13.91 10.00 1.85
N GLY A 64 13.44 8.98 1.13
CA GLY A 64 12.81 7.84 1.78
C GLY A 64 12.53 6.67 0.85
N PHE A 65 11.65 5.79 1.31
CA PHE A 65 11.32 4.54 0.65
C PHE A 65 9.92 4.08 1.06
N LYS A 66 9.43 3.04 0.39
CA LYS A 66 8.17 2.40 0.68
C LYS A 66 8.41 1.04 1.34
N TRP A 67 7.79 0.80 2.49
CA TRP A 67 7.76 -0.51 3.13
C TRP A 67 6.34 -1.05 3.18
N MET A 68 6.16 -2.25 2.65
CA MET A 68 4.90 -2.97 2.73
C MET A 68 4.77 -3.61 4.13
N LEU A 69 3.69 -3.31 4.85
CA LEU A 69 3.50 -3.79 6.23
C LEU A 69 3.43 -5.32 6.28
N ASN A 70 2.66 -5.90 5.35
CA ASN A 70 2.33 -7.32 5.31
C ASN A 70 3.26 -8.14 4.40
N GLN A 71 4.57 -7.89 4.42
CA GLN A 71 5.54 -8.71 3.67
C GLN A 71 5.56 -10.19 4.08
N MET A 72 4.76 -10.56 5.09
CA MET A 72 4.62 -11.91 5.64
C MET A 72 3.15 -12.38 5.77
N SER A 73 2.20 -11.96 4.92
CA SER A 73 0.81 -12.50 5.02
C SER A 73 0.01 -12.48 3.71
N VAL A 74 0.30 -13.41 2.80
CA VAL A 74 -0.69 -13.94 1.84
C VAL A 74 -0.59 -15.49 1.79
N LEU A 75 0.02 -16.11 2.80
CA LEU A 75 0.44 -17.51 2.72
C LEU A 75 0.11 -18.30 4.00
N CYS A 76 -0.96 -17.95 4.72
CA CYS A 76 -1.34 -18.67 5.96
C CYS A 76 -2.80 -19.15 5.96
N HIS A 77 -3.21 -19.78 4.86
CA HIS A 77 -4.22 -20.86 4.89
C HIS A 77 -3.87 -22.01 3.92
N VAL A 78 -2.80 -21.90 3.13
CA VAL A 78 -2.27 -22.98 2.29
C VAL A 78 -0.77 -23.12 2.55
N THR A 79 -0.37 -23.30 3.81
CA THR A 79 0.97 -23.80 4.12
C THR A 79 0.89 -25.32 4.13
N LEU A 80 1.00 -25.90 2.94
CA LEU A 80 1.52 -27.26 2.82
C LEU A 80 2.86 -27.31 3.57
N MET A 81 3.01 -28.32 4.42
CA MET A 81 4.23 -28.68 5.13
C MET A 81 5.46 -28.63 4.21
N ILE A 82 6.28 -27.59 4.32
CA ILE A 82 7.67 -27.62 3.83
C ILE A 82 8.57 -27.29 5.03
N PRO A 83 9.38 -28.24 5.54
CA PRO A 83 10.07 -28.09 6.83
C PRO A 83 11.20 -27.06 6.89
N ASN A 84 11.47 -26.27 5.84
CA ASN A 84 12.68 -25.42 5.75
C ASN A 84 12.44 -24.07 5.03
N PHE A 85 11.24 -23.51 5.08
CA PHE A 85 11.01 -22.15 4.54
C PHE A 85 11.52 -21.11 5.55
N SER A 86 12.60 -20.42 5.20
CA SER A 86 13.12 -19.28 5.97
C SER A 86 12.03 -18.19 6.05
N LYS A 87 11.50 -17.95 7.27
CA LYS A 87 10.53 -16.90 7.57
C LYS A 87 11.15 -15.55 7.20
N SER A 88 10.75 -14.98 6.05
CA SER A 88 11.14 -13.62 5.69
C SER A 88 10.43 -12.64 6.63
N GLN A 89 11.19 -11.96 7.48
CA GLN A 89 10.69 -11.05 8.49
C GLN A 89 10.17 -9.76 7.82
N GLY A 90 9.01 -9.28 8.26
CA GLY A 90 8.39 -8.03 7.81
C GLY A 90 8.65 -6.87 8.77
N PHE A 91 8.13 -5.69 8.41
CA PHE A 91 8.23 -4.46 9.21
C PHE A 91 7.75 -4.65 10.66
N MET A 92 6.71 -5.46 10.87
CA MET A 92 6.15 -5.72 12.20
C MET A 92 6.91 -6.78 13.01
N ASP A 93 7.74 -7.63 12.38
CA ASP A 93 8.47 -8.69 13.10
C ASP A 93 9.61 -8.14 13.99
N HIS A 94 10.16 -6.97 13.66
CA HIS A 94 11.20 -6.28 14.44
C HIS A 94 10.77 -4.86 14.84
N HIS A 95 9.48 -4.68 15.15
CA HIS A 95 8.92 -3.34 15.33
C HIS A 95 9.61 -2.55 16.44
N ASP A 96 10.03 -3.16 17.55
CA ASP A 96 10.73 -2.47 18.64
C ASP A 96 12.10 -1.92 18.21
N ASP A 97 12.92 -2.74 17.55
CA ASP A 97 14.24 -2.32 17.07
C ASP A 97 14.12 -1.27 15.95
N ILE A 98 13.16 -1.45 15.04
CA ILE A 98 12.88 -0.49 13.97
C ILE A 98 12.39 0.83 14.58
N LEU A 99 11.46 0.78 15.54
CA LEU A 99 10.95 1.96 16.25
C LEU A 99 12.10 2.73 16.91
N SER A 100 12.97 2.03 17.62
CA SER A 100 14.17 2.60 18.25
C SER A 100 15.07 3.30 17.21
N TYR A 101 15.32 2.65 16.07
CA TYR A 101 16.10 3.23 14.98
C TYR A 101 15.45 4.50 14.42
N LEU A 102 14.16 4.45 14.09
CA LEU A 102 13.43 5.58 13.50
C LEU A 102 13.45 6.79 14.43
N ASN A 103 13.20 6.59 15.72
CA ASN A 103 13.23 7.64 16.72
C ASN A 103 14.65 8.21 16.89
N LYS A 104 15.68 7.36 16.95
CA LYS A 104 17.09 7.79 17.07
C LYS A 104 17.54 8.64 15.89
N LYS A 105 17.11 8.31 14.68
CA LYS A 105 17.48 9.00 13.43
C LYS A 105 16.51 10.13 13.05
N GLY A 106 15.46 10.38 13.84
CA GLY A 106 14.44 11.39 13.54
C GLY A 106 13.64 11.11 12.28
N VAL A 107 13.50 9.84 11.89
CA VAL A 107 12.79 9.45 10.66
C VAL A 107 11.29 9.65 10.86
N SER A 108 10.66 10.26 9.85
CA SER A 108 9.21 10.46 9.81
C SER A 108 8.52 9.33 9.07
N VAL A 109 7.38 8.87 9.59
CA VAL A 109 6.63 7.73 9.03
C VAL A 109 5.28 8.18 8.50
N ILE A 110 4.95 7.80 7.26
CA ILE A 110 3.62 8.01 6.69
C ILE A 110 2.94 6.66 6.53
N PHE A 111 1.89 6.41 7.31
CA PHE A 111 1.03 5.24 7.14
C PHE A 111 -0.05 5.56 6.11
N LEU A 112 -0.04 4.86 4.97
CA LEU A 112 -1.07 4.96 3.95
C LEU A 112 -1.94 3.71 3.94
N PHE A 113 -3.18 3.86 4.41
CA PHE A 113 -4.18 2.83 4.41
C PHE A 113 -5.26 3.05 3.35
N ARG A 114 -6.06 2.02 3.12
CA ARG A 114 -7.27 2.12 2.32
C ARG A 114 -8.43 1.70 3.20
N ARG A 115 -9.32 2.65 3.50
CA ARG A 115 -10.39 2.49 4.48
C ARG A 115 -11.35 1.39 4.04
N ASN A 116 -11.73 1.37 2.76
CA ASN A 116 -12.63 0.35 2.24
C ASN A 116 -11.85 -0.97 1.97
N THR A 117 -11.84 -1.86 2.96
CA THR A 117 -11.14 -3.16 2.90
C THR A 117 -11.74 -4.10 1.84
N LEU A 118 -13.04 -4.03 1.56
CA LEU A 118 -13.69 -4.81 0.51
C LEU A 118 -13.15 -4.41 -0.88
N ARG A 119 -13.15 -3.11 -1.20
CA ARG A 119 -12.56 -2.59 -2.45
C ARG A 119 -11.07 -2.87 -2.55
N ARG A 120 -10.35 -2.87 -1.43
CA ARG A 120 -8.95 -3.29 -1.37
C ARG A 120 -8.80 -4.76 -1.77
N LEU A 121 -9.62 -5.67 -1.21
CA LEU A 121 -9.61 -7.10 -1.52
C LEU A 121 -9.90 -7.37 -3.00
N ILE A 122 -10.96 -6.76 -3.54
CA ILE A 122 -11.30 -6.84 -4.97
C ILE A 122 -10.09 -6.43 -5.82
N SER A 123 -9.44 -5.31 -5.48
CA SER A 123 -8.27 -4.85 -6.21
C SER A 123 -7.06 -5.78 -6.08
N VAL A 124 -6.90 -6.52 -4.97
CA VAL A 124 -5.84 -7.52 -4.81
C VAL A 124 -6.11 -8.71 -5.71
N LEU A 125 -7.33 -9.23 -5.72
CA LEU A 125 -7.72 -10.39 -6.54
C LEU A 125 -7.61 -10.09 -8.03
N ALA A 126 -8.09 -8.92 -8.48
CA ALA A 126 -7.95 -8.51 -9.88
C ALA A 126 -6.49 -8.35 -10.31
N ASN A 127 -5.63 -7.80 -9.46
CA ASN A 127 -4.21 -7.69 -9.75
C ASN A 127 -3.52 -9.06 -9.78
N ASN A 128 -3.90 -9.99 -8.89
CA ASN A 128 -3.36 -11.34 -8.90
C ASN A 128 -3.77 -12.08 -10.16
N TYR A 129 -5.03 -11.98 -10.59
CA TYR A 129 -5.48 -12.53 -11.86
C TYR A 129 -4.67 -11.98 -13.04
N ASP A 130 -4.44 -10.66 -13.10
CA ASP A 130 -3.64 -10.06 -14.17
C ASP A 130 -2.17 -10.53 -14.18
N ARG A 131 -1.62 -10.97 -13.04
CA ARG A 131 -0.27 -11.50 -12.99
C ARG A 131 -0.11 -12.76 -13.85
N ASP A 132 -1.15 -13.58 -13.87
CA ASP A 132 -1.18 -14.85 -14.56
C ASP A 132 -1.75 -14.67 -15.98
N ALA A 133 -2.88 -13.96 -16.09
CA ALA A 133 -3.59 -13.74 -17.34
C ALA A 133 -2.89 -12.72 -18.26
N LYS A 134 -2.11 -11.79 -17.70
CA LYS A 134 -1.32 -10.78 -18.42
C LYS A 134 -2.14 -10.05 -19.48
N GLN A 135 -3.23 -9.42 -19.03
CA GLN A 135 -4.32 -8.95 -19.90
C GLN A 135 -3.89 -7.82 -20.85
N LEU A 136 -2.78 -7.14 -20.57
CA LEU A 136 -2.22 -6.09 -21.40
C LEU A 136 -1.01 -6.62 -22.18
N ASN A 137 -1.28 -7.13 -23.39
CA ASN A 137 -0.26 -7.60 -24.35
C ASN A 137 0.75 -8.59 -23.75
N GLY A 138 0.29 -9.54 -22.93
CA GLY A 138 1.18 -10.54 -22.34
C GLY A 138 2.10 -9.99 -21.24
N THR A 139 1.84 -8.77 -20.74
CA THR A 139 2.57 -8.15 -19.63
C THR A 139 1.64 -7.91 -18.44
N HIS A 140 2.10 -8.27 -17.24
CA HIS A 140 1.43 -7.89 -16.00
C HIS A 140 1.62 -6.39 -15.72
N LYS A 141 0.54 -5.66 -15.42
CA LYS A 141 0.59 -4.23 -15.08
C LYS A 141 -0.18 -3.95 -13.80
N SER A 142 0.54 -3.62 -12.73
CA SER A 142 -0.07 -3.23 -11.46
C SER A 142 -0.57 -1.77 -11.44
N HIS A 143 -0.08 -0.96 -12.38
CA HIS A 143 -0.41 0.46 -12.59
C HIS A 143 -0.52 0.73 -14.09
N VAL A 144 -1.47 1.59 -14.47
CA VAL A 144 -1.77 1.94 -15.87
C VAL A 144 -1.72 3.45 -16.06
N HIS A 145 -1.52 3.88 -17.30
CA HIS A 145 -1.36 5.29 -17.65
C HIS A 145 -2.46 5.82 -18.59
N SER A 146 -3.35 4.94 -19.07
CA SER A 146 -4.49 5.32 -19.91
C SER A 146 -5.80 4.77 -19.33
N GLU A 147 -6.92 5.41 -19.71
CA GLU A 147 -8.26 4.96 -19.30
C GLU A 147 -8.62 3.64 -19.99
N GLU A 148 -8.19 3.41 -21.22
CA GLU A 148 -8.44 2.17 -21.96
C GLU A 148 -7.77 0.96 -21.29
N GLU A 149 -6.51 1.11 -20.86
CA GLU A 149 -5.80 0.06 -20.11
C GLU A 149 -6.49 -0.23 -18.77
N ALA A 150 -6.93 0.82 -18.07
CA ALA A 150 -7.69 0.70 -16.83
C ALA A 150 -9.00 -0.07 -17.04
N GLU A 151 -9.73 0.24 -18.11
CA GLU A 151 -10.99 -0.43 -18.44
C GLU A 151 -10.79 -1.90 -18.75
N ILE A 152 -9.73 -2.29 -19.47
CA ILE A 152 -9.41 -3.69 -19.75
C ILE A 152 -9.18 -4.45 -18.44
N LEU A 153 -8.32 -3.93 -17.56
CA LEU A 153 -8.02 -4.58 -16.29
C LEU A 153 -9.25 -4.65 -15.36
N ALA A 154 -10.14 -3.68 -15.42
CA ALA A 154 -11.37 -3.63 -14.62
C ALA A 154 -12.49 -4.57 -15.14
N LYS A 155 -12.32 -5.26 -16.27
CA LYS A 155 -13.29 -6.24 -16.79
C LYS A 155 -13.35 -7.50 -15.93
N PHE A 156 -12.24 -7.89 -15.30
CA PHE A 156 -12.22 -9.06 -14.45
C PHE A 156 -13.01 -8.81 -13.17
N LYS A 157 -14.03 -9.64 -12.93
CA LYS A 157 -14.82 -9.66 -11.70
C LYS A 157 -14.42 -10.87 -10.84
N PRO A 158 -13.67 -10.70 -9.74
CA PRO A 158 -13.41 -11.79 -8.83
C PRO A 158 -14.70 -12.32 -8.19
N GLU A 159 -14.65 -13.60 -7.86
CA GLU A 159 -15.59 -14.24 -6.95
C GLU A 159 -14.99 -14.22 -5.55
N LEU A 160 -15.74 -13.73 -4.56
CA LEU A 160 -15.26 -13.59 -3.19
C LEU A 160 -15.68 -14.79 -2.34
N ASP A 161 -14.76 -15.31 -1.54
CA ASP A 161 -15.08 -16.32 -0.54
C ASP A 161 -15.80 -15.67 0.65
N VAL A 162 -17.12 -15.83 0.65
CA VAL A 162 -18.04 -15.28 1.64
C VAL A 162 -17.84 -15.89 3.02
N SER A 163 -17.35 -17.14 3.09
CA SER A 163 -17.17 -17.85 4.36
C SER A 163 -16.09 -17.20 5.23
N THR A 164 -14.99 -16.76 4.61
CA THR A 164 -13.83 -16.13 5.27
C THR A 164 -13.83 -14.60 5.19
N LEU A 165 -14.78 -13.99 4.47
CA LEU A 165 -14.78 -12.54 4.21
C LEU A 165 -14.76 -11.69 5.48
N VAL A 166 -15.63 -12.01 6.44
CA VAL A 166 -15.77 -11.26 7.70
C VAL A 166 -14.49 -11.36 8.55
N SER A 167 -13.94 -12.56 8.70
CA SER A 167 -12.69 -12.77 9.44
C SER A 167 -11.53 -12.05 8.76
N ASN A 168 -11.43 -12.14 7.43
CA ASN A 168 -10.38 -11.47 6.66
C ASN A 168 -10.43 -9.94 6.82
N ILE A 169 -11.63 -9.34 6.83
CA ILE A 169 -11.79 -7.89 7.06
C ILE A 169 -11.35 -7.54 8.48
N ARG A 170 -11.84 -8.27 9.49
CA ARG A 170 -11.50 -8.06 10.90
C ARG A 170 -10.00 -8.15 11.16
N ASP A 171 -9.34 -9.18 10.61
CA ASP A 171 -7.92 -9.42 10.81
C ASP A 171 -7.08 -8.31 10.19
N VAL A 172 -7.53 -7.74 9.07
CA VAL A 172 -6.89 -6.57 8.44
C VAL A 172 -7.04 -5.32 9.29
N GLU A 173 -8.24 -5.03 9.80
CA GLU A 173 -8.46 -3.88 10.67
C GLU A 173 -7.67 -4.00 11.98
N LYS A 174 -7.65 -5.20 12.58
CA LYS A 174 -6.84 -5.48 13.76
C LYS A 174 -5.36 -5.25 13.48
N TYR A 175 -4.83 -5.81 12.39
CA TYR A 175 -3.43 -5.64 12.02
C TYR A 175 -3.05 -4.18 11.77
N MET A 176 -3.97 -3.38 11.20
CA MET A 176 -3.77 -1.93 11.06
C MET A 176 -3.73 -1.23 12.43
N GLY A 177 -4.60 -1.61 13.36
CA GLY A 177 -4.60 -1.13 14.74
C GLY A 177 -3.30 -1.45 15.46
N ASP A 178 -2.91 -2.74 15.48
CA ASP A 178 -1.67 -3.22 16.10
C ASP A 178 -0.44 -2.47 15.55
N CYS A 179 -0.39 -2.25 14.23
CA CYS A 179 0.67 -1.47 13.59
C CYS A 179 0.70 0.00 14.04
N LEU A 180 -0.46 0.62 14.18
CA LEU A 180 -0.53 1.99 14.69
C LEU A 180 -0.15 2.06 16.17
N ASP A 181 -0.49 1.07 16.97
CA ASP A 181 -0.14 1.07 18.38
C ASP A 181 1.37 0.88 18.58
N SER A 182 2.00 -0.03 17.83
CA SER A 182 3.45 -0.26 17.88
C SER A 182 4.29 0.97 17.52
N PHE A 183 3.78 1.88 16.69
CA PHE A 183 4.53 3.06 16.21
C PHE A 183 3.96 4.38 16.74
N ASN A 184 3.30 4.36 17.90
CA ASN A 184 2.64 5.54 18.47
C ASN A 184 3.61 6.65 18.94
N THR A 185 4.87 6.32 19.23
CA THR A 185 5.90 7.27 19.70
C THR A 185 6.73 7.91 18.58
N THR A 186 6.61 7.42 17.34
CA THR A 186 7.32 8.00 16.19
C THR A 186 6.62 9.24 15.66
N ARG A 187 7.38 10.17 15.07
CA ARG A 187 6.83 11.25 14.24
C ARG A 187 6.10 10.64 13.04
N ARG A 188 4.78 10.52 13.14
CA ARG A 188 3.95 9.84 12.15
C ARG A 188 2.80 10.67 11.62
N MET A 189 2.40 10.37 10.39
CA MET A 189 1.17 10.82 9.77
C MET A 189 0.36 9.60 9.32
N ILE A 190 -0.94 9.61 9.59
CA ILE A 190 -1.87 8.57 9.15
C ILE A 190 -2.71 9.15 8.02
N LEU A 191 -2.74 8.46 6.88
CA LEU A 191 -3.50 8.84 5.70
C LEU A 191 -4.38 7.68 5.25
N TYR A 192 -5.59 7.99 4.81
CA TYR A 192 -6.42 7.07 4.06
C TYR A 192 -6.48 7.51 2.60
N TYR A 193 -6.36 6.54 1.70
CA TYR A 193 -6.48 6.73 0.25
C TYR A 193 -7.73 7.55 -0.12
N GLU A 194 -8.86 7.23 0.51
CA GLU A 194 -10.14 7.90 0.33
C GLU A 194 -10.07 9.41 0.67
N ASP A 195 -9.32 9.80 1.69
CA ASP A 195 -9.16 11.20 2.07
C ASP A 195 -8.29 11.95 1.05
N ILE A 196 -7.25 11.31 0.51
CA ILE A 196 -6.36 11.91 -0.50
C ILE A 196 -7.09 12.15 -1.82
N ILE A 197 -7.97 11.22 -2.23
CA ILE A 197 -8.73 11.39 -3.48
C ILE A 197 -9.85 12.43 -3.37
N ARG A 198 -10.46 12.59 -2.18
CA ARG A 198 -11.57 13.52 -1.95
C ARG A 198 -11.07 14.94 -1.62
N ASN A 199 -10.02 15.05 -0.81
CA ASN A 199 -9.51 16.32 -0.32
C ASN A 199 -8.14 16.65 -0.92
N ARG A 200 -8.10 17.61 -1.84
CA ARG A 200 -6.85 18.08 -2.48
C ARG A 200 -5.85 18.66 -1.46
N ASN A 201 -6.31 19.15 -0.31
CA ASN A 201 -5.43 19.71 0.72
C ASN A 201 -4.63 18.64 1.48
N ALA A 202 -5.04 17.36 1.43
CA ALA A 202 -4.32 16.28 2.10
C ALA A 202 -2.86 16.19 1.60
N LEU A 203 -2.62 16.41 0.30
CA LEU A 203 -1.27 16.42 -0.27
C LEU A 203 -0.45 17.65 0.12
N PHE A 204 -1.09 18.77 0.47
CA PHE A 204 -0.39 19.93 1.01
C PHE A 204 0.07 19.65 2.44
N GLN A 205 -0.79 19.07 3.28
CA GLN A 205 -0.44 18.65 4.63
C GLN A 205 0.72 17.64 4.66
N VAL A 206 0.77 16.72 3.68
CA VAL A 206 1.91 15.80 3.53
C VAL A 206 3.22 16.55 3.26
N GLN A 207 3.20 17.57 2.40
CA GLN A 207 4.39 18.37 2.10
C GLN A 207 4.86 19.17 3.31
N GLU A 208 3.92 19.79 4.05
CA GLU A 208 4.20 20.47 5.32
C GLU A 208 4.78 19.51 6.36
N PHE A 209 4.21 18.30 6.47
CA PHE A 209 4.74 17.26 7.36
C PHE A 209 6.15 16.83 6.95
N LEU A 210 6.47 16.76 5.66
CA LEU A 210 7.81 16.45 5.19
C LEU A 210 8.78 17.65 5.28
N GLY A 211 8.29 18.84 5.65
CA GLY A 211 9.11 20.04 5.73
C GLY A 211 9.59 20.57 4.38
N VAL A 212 8.86 20.28 3.30
CA VAL A 212 9.18 20.76 1.95
C VAL A 212 8.22 21.86 1.51
N PRO A 213 8.62 22.74 0.56
CA PRO A 213 7.73 23.76 0.02
C PRO A 213 6.44 23.15 -0.55
N VAL A 214 5.29 23.74 -0.25
CA VAL A 214 4.00 23.25 -0.76
C VAL A 214 3.85 23.57 -2.24
N ARG A 215 3.62 22.53 -3.05
CA ARG A 215 3.42 22.65 -4.51
C ARG A 215 2.35 21.68 -4.99
N LYS A 216 1.90 21.89 -6.23
CA LYS A 216 0.98 20.95 -6.89
C LYS A 216 1.74 19.68 -7.29
N LEU A 217 1.34 18.55 -6.74
CA LEU A 217 1.86 17.23 -7.11
C LEU A 217 1.07 16.66 -8.29
N VAL A 218 1.73 15.90 -9.15
CA VAL A 218 1.14 15.30 -10.35
C VAL A 218 1.51 13.83 -10.48
N SER A 219 0.59 13.02 -11.02
CA SER A 219 0.83 11.63 -11.35
C SER A 219 0.18 11.30 -12.69
N ARG A 220 0.83 10.43 -13.47
CA ARG A 220 0.29 9.88 -14.72
C ARG A 220 -0.49 8.59 -14.50
N GLN A 221 -0.55 8.07 -13.27
CA GLN A 221 -1.26 6.81 -13.03
C GLN A 221 -2.77 7.05 -12.99
N VAL A 222 -3.50 6.14 -13.64
CA VAL A 222 -4.96 6.16 -13.67
C VAL A 222 -5.51 5.09 -12.73
N LYS A 223 -6.65 5.40 -12.08
CA LYS A 223 -7.35 4.46 -11.19
C LYS A 223 -8.08 3.40 -12.02
N ILE A 224 -7.77 2.13 -11.76
CA ILE A 224 -8.36 0.99 -12.50
C ILE A 224 -9.84 0.79 -12.13
N HIS A 225 -10.15 0.61 -10.85
CA HIS A 225 -11.51 0.29 -10.41
C HIS A 225 -12.29 1.57 -10.05
N THR A 226 -13.08 2.06 -11.00
CA THR A 226 -13.96 3.24 -10.86
C THR A 226 -15.45 2.91 -10.75
N ARG A 227 -15.85 1.69 -11.15
CA ARG A 227 -17.26 1.26 -11.15
C ARG A 227 -17.82 1.02 -9.73
N PRO A 228 -19.16 1.01 -9.57
CA PRO A 228 -19.83 0.54 -8.37
C PRO A 228 -19.41 -0.89 -7.98
N LEU A 229 -19.49 -1.21 -6.69
CA LEU A 229 -19.13 -2.54 -6.17
C LEU A 229 -19.89 -3.71 -6.84
N PRO A 230 -21.20 -3.62 -7.12
CA PRO A 230 -21.92 -4.69 -7.83
C PRO A 230 -21.31 -5.03 -9.20
N ASP A 231 -20.72 -4.04 -9.86
CA ASP A 231 -20.10 -4.23 -11.18
C ASP A 231 -18.69 -4.81 -11.11
N LEU A 232 -18.11 -4.93 -9.92
CA LEU A 232 -16.73 -5.36 -9.70
C LEU A 232 -16.62 -6.76 -9.08
N VAL A 233 -17.74 -7.39 -8.72
CA VAL A 233 -17.76 -8.69 -8.03
C VAL A 233 -18.73 -9.63 -8.74
N ARG A 234 -18.35 -10.90 -8.92
CA ARG A 234 -19.20 -11.87 -9.62
C ARG A 234 -20.40 -12.30 -8.78
N ASN A 235 -20.17 -12.65 -7.51
CA ASN A 235 -21.17 -13.09 -6.54
C ASN A 235 -21.58 -11.94 -5.60
N TRP A 236 -21.95 -10.78 -6.17
CA TRP A 236 -22.24 -9.57 -5.40
C TRP A 236 -23.36 -9.76 -4.36
N GLU A 237 -24.45 -10.44 -4.71
CA GLU A 237 -25.59 -10.60 -3.79
C GLU A 237 -25.20 -11.38 -2.52
N ASP A 238 -24.36 -12.42 -2.66
CA ASP A 238 -23.88 -13.19 -1.51
C ASP A 238 -22.97 -12.35 -0.60
N VAL A 239 -22.11 -11.52 -1.22
CA VAL A 239 -21.22 -10.60 -0.51
C VAL A 239 -22.00 -9.52 0.22
N ASN A 240 -22.98 -8.93 -0.46
CA ASN A 240 -23.88 -7.92 0.09
C ASN A 240 -24.65 -8.51 1.27
N SER A 241 -25.29 -9.67 1.09
CA SER A 241 -26.04 -10.38 2.14
C SER A 241 -25.18 -10.72 3.35
N ARG A 242 -23.93 -11.16 3.14
CA ARG A 242 -23.02 -11.52 4.23
C ARG A 242 -22.55 -10.33 5.06
N LEU A 243 -22.32 -9.18 4.43
CA LEU A 243 -21.80 -7.98 5.11
C LEU A 243 -22.93 -7.10 5.65
N ASN A 244 -24.09 -7.11 5.01
CA ASN A 244 -25.25 -6.36 5.45
C ASN A 244 -25.71 -6.87 6.83
N GLY A 245 -26.08 -5.94 7.72
CA GLY A 245 -26.40 -6.25 9.11
C GLY A 245 -25.19 -6.53 10.02
N THR A 246 -23.95 -6.49 9.49
CA THR A 246 -22.72 -6.49 10.30
C THR A 246 -22.11 -5.09 10.42
N GLU A 247 -21.14 -4.88 11.31
CA GLU A 247 -20.39 -3.63 11.38
C GLU A 247 -19.63 -3.27 10.09
N TYR A 248 -19.39 -4.27 9.22
CA TYR A 248 -18.71 -4.13 7.95
C TYR A 248 -19.63 -3.72 6.80
N ALA A 249 -20.93 -3.53 7.05
CA ALA A 249 -21.87 -2.97 6.09
C ALA A 249 -21.40 -1.59 5.56
N ARG A 250 -20.63 -0.84 6.37
CA ARG A 250 -19.97 0.41 5.96
C ARG A 250 -19.08 0.28 4.72
N PHE A 251 -18.60 -0.92 4.40
CA PHE A 251 -17.78 -1.16 3.19
C PHE A 251 -18.58 -1.42 1.92
N LEU A 252 -19.90 -1.62 2.05
CA LEU A 252 -20.82 -1.74 0.92
C LEU A 252 -21.13 -0.36 0.32
N ASP A 253 -20.99 0.71 1.11
CA ASP A 253 -21.22 2.07 0.65
C ASP A 253 -20.15 2.50 -0.38
N GLY A 254 -20.64 3.06 -1.48
CA GLY A 254 -19.85 3.62 -2.57
C GLY A 254 -19.53 5.11 -2.39
N ALA A 255 -20.04 5.78 -1.36
CA ALA A 255 -19.98 7.24 -1.20
C ALA A 255 -18.56 7.84 -1.29
N ASP A 256 -17.53 7.12 -0.83
CA ASP A 256 -16.13 7.56 -0.97
C ASP A 256 -15.60 7.56 -2.43
N TYR A 257 -16.41 7.06 -3.37
CA TYR A 257 -16.06 6.78 -4.76
C TYR A 257 -17.04 7.41 -5.77
N VAL A 258 -18.10 8.09 -5.30
CA VAL A 258 -18.98 8.90 -6.16
C VAL A 258 -18.36 10.29 -6.28
N LYS A 259 -18.17 10.77 -7.52
CA LYS A 259 -17.66 12.11 -7.82
C LYS A 259 -18.68 13.18 -7.45
#